data_AF-A0A9W7SUW3-F1
#
_entry.id   AF-A0A9W7SUW3-F1
#
_cell.length_a   1.000
_cell.length_b   1.000
_cell.length_c   1.000
_cell.angle_alpha   90.00
_cell.angle_beta   90.00
_cell.angle_gamma   90.00
#
_symmetry.space_group_name_H-M   'P 1'
#
loop_
_entity.id
_entity.type
_entity.pdbx_description
1 polymer ?
#
loop_
_entity_poly.entity_id
_entity_poly.type
_entity_poly.pdbx_seq_one_letter_code
_entity_poly.pdbx_strand_id
1 'polypeptide(L)'
;MDHHTAFVQKAVKNIGSLAITSQQLKAAPSVNAGGGVTAWYNRMDELFNKLESGSIVMTPSLAKATNIDEGLRMVYSEKYFSPTEYQSRAQALHKRFIREGWGAGADEPRGNGNEKARKSNAAARSTASKIENEDLPTMHRDIIRIPPADHPIYGVNGIMHGVAIRINAGKIKRSDCINPKYAHQVKSSNVFGHNGLEIGAWFPRKFAAKFHGAHGTPFAGICGDGANGAYAIVVSAEYDDLDADQGDTLYYSGSHSHDNEDPNNAPERSSGTQALYKSLESGNEVRVLRASGAKARYAPTRGLRYDGLYCVVRDRQKTNKRGGLYDQFELTRVPGQKPLDEYHAFVPNPVQANDFDNIRHTRMGSWDIVDAD
;
A
#
# COMPACT_ATOMS: atom_id res chain seq x y z
N MET A 1 -9.25 11.99 -21.81
CA MET A 1 -8.91 12.66 -20.54
C MET A 1 -8.98 14.14 -20.82
N ASP A 2 -9.71 14.91 -20.00
CA ASP A 2 -9.85 16.35 -20.21
C ASP A 2 -8.48 17.06 -20.07
N HIS A 3 -8.29 18.12 -20.86
CA HIS A 3 -7.05 18.91 -20.93
C HIS A 3 -6.65 19.48 -19.55
N HIS A 4 -7.60 19.89 -18.72
CA HIS A 4 -7.32 20.37 -17.36
C HIS A 4 -6.82 19.24 -16.47
N THR A 5 -7.44 18.05 -16.53
CA THR A 5 -7.01 16.88 -15.77
C THR A 5 -5.54 16.50 -16.06
N ALA A 6 -5.17 16.41 -17.34
CA ALA A 6 -3.80 16.07 -17.75
C ALA A 6 -2.78 17.14 -17.33
N PHE A 7 -3.17 18.41 -17.43
CA PHE A 7 -2.34 19.54 -17.01
C PHE A 7 -2.07 19.49 -15.49
N VAL A 8 -3.11 19.35 -14.66
CA VAL A 8 -2.96 19.32 -13.20
C VAL A 8 -2.15 18.10 -12.76
N GLN A 9 -2.36 16.93 -13.35
CA GLN A 9 -1.54 15.74 -13.06
C GLN A 9 -0.04 15.98 -13.32
N LYS A 10 0.29 16.64 -14.44
CA LYS A 10 1.68 16.97 -14.78
C LYS A 10 2.28 17.99 -13.82
N ALA A 11 1.49 18.99 -13.40
CA ALA A 11 1.92 19.97 -12.41
C ALA A 11 2.15 19.33 -11.01
N VAL A 12 1.25 18.45 -10.55
CA VAL A 12 1.43 17.70 -9.29
C VAL A 12 2.67 16.81 -9.33
N LYS A 13 2.96 16.16 -10.46
CA LYS A 13 4.20 15.39 -10.63
C LYS A 13 5.47 16.27 -10.52
N ASN A 14 5.42 17.47 -11.09
CA ASN A 14 6.53 18.42 -11.00
C ASN A 14 6.73 18.95 -9.57
N ILE A 15 5.64 19.19 -8.82
CA ILE A 15 5.69 19.50 -7.38
C ILE A 15 6.39 18.36 -6.62
N GLY A 16 6.04 17.11 -6.92
CA GLY A 16 6.72 15.95 -6.33
C GLY A 16 8.23 15.92 -6.65
N SER A 17 8.60 16.31 -7.87
CA SER A 17 10.01 16.38 -8.29
C SER A 17 10.78 17.48 -7.55
N LEU A 18 10.15 18.65 -7.34
CA LEU A 18 10.69 19.73 -6.51
C LEU A 18 10.86 19.31 -5.05
N ALA A 19 9.88 18.60 -4.49
CA ALA A 19 9.93 18.10 -3.11
C ALA A 19 11.07 17.09 -2.88
N ILE A 20 11.28 16.17 -3.82
CA ILE A 20 12.41 15.22 -3.76
C ILE A 20 13.74 15.96 -3.86
N THR A 21 13.83 16.92 -4.81
CA THR A 21 15.06 17.68 -5.03
C THR A 21 15.39 18.55 -3.81
N SER A 22 14.41 19.22 -3.21
CA SER A 22 14.61 20.04 -2.01
C SER A 22 15.05 19.21 -0.81
N GLN A 23 14.49 17.99 -0.66
CA GLN A 23 14.90 17.07 0.39
C GLN A 23 16.36 16.60 0.22
N GLN A 24 16.80 16.35 -1.01
CA GLN A 24 18.19 15.99 -1.31
C GLN A 24 19.16 17.14 -1.03
N LEU A 25 18.78 18.37 -1.37
CA LEU A 25 19.59 19.56 -1.15
C LEU A 25 19.54 20.06 0.31
N LYS A 26 18.58 19.57 1.11
CA LYS A 26 18.22 20.12 2.43
C LYS A 26 17.97 21.64 2.41
N ALA A 27 17.50 22.13 1.27
CA ALA A 27 17.29 23.55 0.99
C ALA A 27 16.35 23.71 -0.20
N ALA A 28 15.77 24.89 -0.36
CA ALA A 28 14.97 25.24 -1.53
C ALA A 28 15.85 25.20 -2.79
N PRO A 29 15.50 24.42 -3.82
CA PRO A 29 16.16 24.50 -5.12
C PRO A 29 16.03 25.92 -5.66
N SER A 30 17.13 26.50 -6.16
CA SER A 30 17.06 27.82 -6.79
C SER A 30 16.13 27.77 -7.99
N VAL A 31 15.20 28.72 -8.07
CA VAL A 31 14.25 28.85 -9.19
C VAL A 31 15.00 29.02 -10.53
N ASN A 32 16.21 29.58 -10.48
CA ASN A 32 17.10 29.83 -11.61
C ASN A 32 18.27 28.82 -11.70
N ALA A 33 18.18 27.65 -11.05
CA ALA A 33 19.24 26.64 -11.07
C ALA A 33 19.53 26.05 -12.47
N GLY A 34 18.71 26.38 -13.48
CA GLY A 34 18.78 25.80 -14.82
C GLY A 34 18.21 24.37 -14.88
N GLY A 35 17.98 23.86 -16.09
CA GLY A 35 17.49 22.50 -16.31
C GLY A 35 16.05 22.25 -15.84
N GLY A 36 15.78 21.06 -15.31
CA GLY A 36 14.43 20.59 -14.96
C GLY A 36 13.75 21.40 -13.84
N VAL A 37 14.53 21.99 -12.92
CA VAL A 37 14.01 22.73 -11.74
C VAL A 37 13.22 23.97 -12.15
N THR A 38 13.77 24.79 -13.05
CA THR A 38 13.09 26.00 -13.57
C THR A 38 11.80 25.62 -14.29
N ALA A 39 11.80 24.54 -15.07
CA ALA A 39 10.59 24.06 -15.75
C ALA A 39 9.51 23.56 -14.78
N TRP A 40 9.90 23.01 -13.62
CA TRP A 40 8.96 22.59 -12.59
C TRP A 40 8.33 23.77 -11.85
N TYR A 41 9.13 24.78 -11.48
CA TYR A 41 8.61 26.01 -10.87
C TYR A 41 7.64 26.73 -11.81
N ASN A 42 8.02 26.94 -13.08
CA ASN A 42 7.14 27.56 -14.08
C ASN A 42 5.80 26.83 -14.22
N ARG A 43 5.81 25.49 -14.11
CA ARG A 43 4.57 24.69 -14.18
C ARG A 43 3.71 24.83 -12.92
N MET A 44 4.35 24.91 -11.75
CA MET A 44 3.66 25.13 -10.47
C MET A 44 3.03 26.53 -10.44
N ASP A 45 3.72 27.55 -10.94
CA ASP A 45 3.17 28.90 -11.09
C ASP A 45 1.97 28.92 -12.03
N GLU A 46 2.07 28.28 -13.19
CA GLU A 46 0.98 28.20 -14.14
C GLU A 46 -0.25 27.48 -13.53
N LEU A 47 -0.02 26.43 -12.74
CA LEU A 47 -1.08 25.75 -12.00
C LEU A 47 -1.72 26.67 -10.97
N PHE A 48 -0.93 27.32 -10.11
CA PHE A 48 -1.46 28.16 -9.05
C PHE A 48 -2.23 29.34 -9.63
N ASN A 49 -1.71 29.99 -10.68
CA ASN A 49 -2.41 31.07 -11.38
C ASN A 49 -3.78 30.62 -11.92
N LYS A 50 -3.86 29.45 -12.57
CA LYS A 50 -5.11 28.92 -13.12
C LYS A 50 -6.13 28.51 -12.04
N LEU A 51 -5.66 28.03 -10.90
CA LEU A 51 -6.52 27.70 -9.76
C LEU A 51 -7.00 28.98 -9.05
N GLU A 52 -6.13 29.97 -8.89
CA GLU A 52 -6.44 31.26 -8.25
C GLU A 52 -7.44 32.06 -9.08
N SER A 53 -7.26 32.11 -10.41
CA SER A 53 -8.15 32.81 -11.35
C SER A 53 -9.49 32.10 -11.61
N GLY A 54 -9.62 30.84 -11.18
CA GLY A 54 -10.78 30.00 -11.51
C GLY A 54 -10.79 29.49 -12.96
N SER A 55 -9.71 29.67 -13.73
CA SER A 55 -9.58 29.07 -15.07
C SER A 55 -9.60 27.54 -15.03
N ILE A 56 -9.15 26.95 -13.92
CA ILE A 56 -9.42 25.56 -13.57
C ILE A 56 -10.31 25.54 -12.34
N VAL A 57 -11.57 25.14 -12.52
CA VAL A 57 -12.51 24.93 -11.43
C VAL A 57 -12.26 23.57 -10.80
N MET A 58 -12.05 23.54 -9.49
CA MET A 58 -11.82 22.30 -8.76
C MET A 58 -13.15 21.57 -8.51
N THR A 59 -13.19 20.28 -8.84
CA THR A 59 -14.32 19.38 -8.56
C THR A 59 -13.82 18.15 -7.80
N PRO A 60 -14.69 17.39 -7.10
CA PRO A 60 -14.26 16.19 -6.38
C PRO A 60 -13.61 15.15 -7.31
N SER A 61 -14.14 15.03 -8.53
CA SER A 61 -13.61 14.14 -9.57
C SER A 61 -12.23 14.58 -10.05
N LEU A 62 -12.02 15.88 -10.29
CA LEU A 62 -10.72 16.41 -10.70
C LEU A 62 -9.69 16.29 -9.56
N ALA A 63 -10.08 16.59 -8.33
CA ALA A 63 -9.23 16.48 -7.15
C ALA A 63 -8.73 15.03 -6.96
N LYS A 64 -9.65 14.06 -7.02
CA LYS A 64 -9.34 12.63 -6.92
C LYS A 64 -8.49 12.13 -8.09
N ALA A 65 -8.79 12.56 -9.32
CA ALA A 65 -8.06 12.11 -10.51
C ALA A 65 -6.62 12.63 -10.60
N THR A 66 -6.32 13.75 -9.93
CA THR A 66 -5.04 14.45 -10.06
C THR A 66 -4.13 14.33 -8.84
N ASN A 67 -4.69 13.92 -7.69
CA ASN A 67 -4.01 13.92 -6.39
C ASN A 67 -3.46 15.31 -5.99
N ILE A 68 -4.14 16.37 -6.44
CA ILE A 68 -3.78 17.76 -6.16
C ILE A 68 -3.78 18.09 -4.66
N ASP A 69 -4.61 17.39 -3.89
CA ASP A 69 -4.64 17.50 -2.43
C ASP A 69 -3.26 17.23 -1.81
N GLU A 70 -2.69 16.07 -2.11
CA GLU A 70 -1.34 15.72 -1.67
C GLU A 70 -0.28 16.65 -2.27
N GLY A 71 -0.43 17.02 -3.54
CA GLY A 71 0.45 17.98 -4.20
C GLY A 71 0.55 19.30 -3.43
N LEU A 72 -0.58 19.89 -3.04
CA LEU A 72 -0.61 21.13 -2.26
C LEU A 72 0.00 20.93 -0.86
N ARG A 73 -0.30 19.82 -0.17
CA ARG A 73 0.32 19.49 1.14
C ARG A 73 1.83 19.42 1.07
N MET A 74 2.37 18.81 0.02
CA MET A 74 3.82 18.69 -0.17
C MET A 74 4.49 20.06 -0.27
N VAL A 75 3.87 21.05 -0.91
CA VAL A 75 4.48 22.37 -1.11
C VAL A 75 4.70 23.09 0.22
N TYR A 76 3.73 23.05 1.14
CA TYR A 76 3.84 23.74 2.43
C TYR A 76 4.29 22.86 3.60
N SER A 77 4.68 21.62 3.32
CA SER A 77 5.25 20.73 4.34
C SER A 77 6.64 21.21 4.73
N GLU A 78 6.92 21.25 6.03
CA GLU A 78 8.27 21.52 6.57
C GLU A 78 9.33 20.51 6.09
N LYS A 79 8.89 19.34 5.61
CA LYS A 79 9.76 18.28 5.08
C LYS A 79 10.38 18.63 3.73
N TYR A 80 9.71 19.46 2.93
CA TYR A 80 10.09 19.76 1.55
C TYR A 80 10.25 21.26 1.44
N PHE A 81 11.50 21.72 1.57
CA PHE A 81 11.98 23.11 1.70
C PHE A 81 11.54 24.07 0.58
N SER A 82 10.26 24.17 0.26
CA SER A 82 9.74 25.03 -0.81
C SER A 82 9.86 26.50 -0.41
N PRO A 83 10.05 27.45 -1.34
CA PRO A 83 10.08 28.86 -1.01
C PRO A 83 8.77 29.33 -0.36
N THR A 84 8.87 30.24 0.62
CA THR A 84 7.74 30.69 1.47
C THR A 84 6.54 31.22 0.68
N GLU A 85 6.79 31.86 -0.47
CA GLU A 85 5.75 32.36 -1.36
C GLU A 85 4.85 31.21 -1.89
N TYR A 86 5.46 30.12 -2.36
CA TYR A 86 4.72 28.94 -2.83
C TYR A 86 4.02 28.22 -1.69
N GLN A 87 4.64 28.16 -0.49
CA GLN A 87 3.98 27.59 0.68
C GLN A 87 2.68 28.34 0.99
N SER A 88 2.74 29.68 0.96
CA SER A 88 1.60 30.56 1.28
C SER A 88 0.47 30.38 0.26
N ARG A 89 0.80 30.36 -1.03
CA ARG A 89 -0.18 30.13 -2.11
C ARG A 89 -0.81 28.75 -2.03
N ALA A 90 -0.01 27.71 -1.82
CA ALA A 90 -0.50 26.34 -1.69
C ALA A 90 -1.43 26.16 -0.48
N GLN A 91 -1.07 26.73 0.67
CA GLN A 91 -1.92 26.71 1.87
C GLN A 91 -3.24 27.44 1.65
N ALA A 92 -3.21 28.61 0.99
CA ALA A 92 -4.41 29.39 0.70
C ALA A 92 -5.37 28.63 -0.23
N LEU A 93 -4.85 28.06 -1.32
CA LEU A 93 -5.61 27.23 -2.25
C LEU A 93 -6.21 26.00 -1.55
N HIS A 94 -5.40 25.27 -0.78
CA HIS A 94 -5.85 24.06 -0.11
C HIS A 94 -6.92 24.35 0.96
N LYS A 95 -6.74 25.39 1.78
CA LYS A 95 -7.77 25.83 2.75
C LYS A 95 -9.07 26.25 2.05
N ARG A 96 -8.98 26.92 0.89
CA ARG A 96 -10.16 27.27 0.08
C ARG A 96 -10.89 26.02 -0.39
N PHE A 97 -10.19 25.06 -1.00
CA PHE A 97 -10.81 23.84 -1.51
C PHE A 97 -11.40 22.93 -0.43
N ILE A 98 -10.76 22.80 0.74
CA ILE A 98 -11.36 22.07 1.88
C ILE A 98 -12.69 22.72 2.28
N ARG A 99 -12.72 24.06 2.43
CA ARG A 99 -13.92 24.81 2.80
C ARG A 99 -15.03 24.72 1.76
N GLU A 100 -14.66 24.66 0.48
CA GLU A 100 -15.59 24.50 -0.65
C GLU A 100 -15.99 23.03 -0.89
N GLY A 101 -15.56 22.09 -0.03
CA GLY A 101 -15.85 20.67 -0.20
C GLY A 101 -15.32 20.10 -1.52
N TRP A 102 -14.17 20.60 -1.98
CA TRP A 102 -13.58 20.30 -3.28
C TRP A 102 -14.50 20.58 -4.48
N GLY A 103 -15.47 21.49 -4.33
CA GLY A 103 -16.42 21.83 -5.39
C GLY A 103 -17.66 20.94 -5.45
N ALA A 104 -17.95 20.15 -4.41
CA ALA A 104 -19.10 19.23 -4.34
C ALA A 104 -20.50 19.87 -4.42
N GLY A 105 -20.61 21.19 -4.64
CA GLY A 105 -21.87 21.92 -4.81
C GLY A 105 -22.09 22.51 -6.21
N ALA A 106 -21.20 22.28 -7.17
CA ALA A 106 -21.28 22.87 -8.51
C ALA A 106 -22.07 22.03 -9.55
N ASP A 107 -22.46 20.79 -9.21
CA ASP A 107 -22.99 19.79 -10.15
C ASP A 107 -24.48 19.37 -9.92
N GLU A 108 -25.29 20.10 -9.13
CA GLU A 108 -26.72 19.74 -8.98
C GLU A 108 -27.68 20.64 -9.80
N PRO A 109 -28.42 20.08 -10.78
CA PRO A 109 -29.74 20.58 -11.15
C PRO A 109 -30.81 19.99 -10.22
N ARG A 110 -31.66 20.86 -9.67
CA ARG A 110 -32.86 20.50 -8.89
C ARG A 110 -33.80 19.64 -9.74
N GLY A 111 -34.21 18.45 -9.25
CA GLY A 111 -35.18 17.61 -9.94
C GLY A 111 -35.67 16.41 -9.12
N ASN A 112 -36.98 16.39 -8.89
CA ASN A 112 -37.78 15.54 -8.00
C ASN A 112 -38.12 14.14 -8.57
N GLY A 113 -38.31 13.11 -7.71
CA GLY A 113 -39.35 12.07 -7.89
C GLY A 113 -38.98 10.65 -8.40
N ASN A 114 -39.15 9.67 -7.48
CA ASN A 114 -39.69 8.28 -7.60
C ASN A 114 -39.15 7.18 -8.54
N GLU A 115 -38.77 6.07 -7.90
CA GLU A 115 -39.13 4.64 -8.10
C GLU A 115 -39.37 4.04 -9.52
N LYS A 116 -38.52 3.08 -9.95
CA LYS A 116 -38.81 1.62 -10.06
C LYS A 116 -37.80 0.83 -10.94
N ALA A 117 -37.41 -0.34 -10.42
CA ALA A 117 -37.21 -1.65 -11.06
C ALA A 117 -36.27 -1.89 -12.28
N ARG A 118 -35.21 -2.68 -11.97
CA ARG A 118 -34.71 -3.93 -12.61
C ARG A 118 -34.08 -3.97 -14.03
N LYS A 119 -32.82 -4.42 -14.00
CA LYS A 119 -32.04 -5.31 -14.93
C LYS A 119 -31.72 -4.73 -16.32
N SER A 120 -30.47 -4.53 -16.72
CA SER A 120 -29.51 -5.60 -17.07
C SER A 120 -28.26 -5.00 -17.76
N ASN A 121 -27.14 -5.69 -17.57
CA ASN A 121 -25.96 -5.87 -18.44
C ASN A 121 -25.11 -4.70 -18.98
N ALA A 122 -23.86 -4.77 -18.50
CA ALA A 122 -22.63 -4.97 -19.27
C ALA A 122 -21.91 -3.77 -19.92
N ALA A 123 -20.63 -3.69 -19.51
CA ALA A 123 -19.44 -3.41 -20.31
C ALA A 123 -19.22 -2.01 -20.90
N ALA A 124 -18.16 -1.34 -20.43
CA ALA A 124 -17.03 -0.80 -21.21
C ALA A 124 -16.17 0.09 -20.28
N ARG A 125 -14.93 -0.29 -19.90
CA ARG A 125 -13.66 0.12 -20.55
C ARG A 125 -13.74 1.54 -21.15
N SER A 126 -12.85 2.48 -20.81
CA SER A 126 -11.44 2.46 -21.23
C SER A 126 -10.73 3.72 -20.65
N THR A 127 -9.58 3.56 -19.98
CA THR A 127 -8.21 3.91 -20.44
C THR A 127 -7.92 5.40 -20.70
N ALA A 128 -7.00 5.93 -19.88
CA ALA A 128 -6.12 7.03 -20.23
C ALA A 128 -5.03 6.54 -21.21
N SER A 129 -4.75 7.35 -22.25
CA SER A 129 -3.65 7.22 -23.20
C SER A 129 -2.46 8.10 -22.77
N LYS A 130 -1.28 7.49 -22.62
CA LYS A 130 -0.07 7.58 -23.47
C LYS A 130 0.58 8.98 -23.56
N ILE A 131 1.72 9.08 -22.88
CA ILE A 131 2.90 9.83 -23.31
C ILE A 131 3.63 8.92 -24.31
N GLU A 132 3.99 9.47 -25.45
CA GLU A 132 4.83 8.83 -26.46
C GLU A 132 6.23 8.59 -25.88
N ASN A 133 6.59 7.31 -25.81
CA ASN A 133 7.96 6.81 -25.81
C ASN A 133 7.99 5.78 -26.94
N GLU A 134 9.09 5.83 -27.68
CA GLU A 134 9.52 4.95 -28.78
C GLU A 134 8.79 3.60 -28.89
N ASP A 135 8.41 3.25 -30.12
CA ASP A 135 7.69 2.05 -30.56
C ASP A 135 7.92 0.80 -29.70
N LEU A 136 7.20 0.73 -28.58
CA LEU A 136 7.08 -0.43 -27.73
C LEU A 136 5.79 -1.15 -28.14
N PRO A 137 5.85 -2.41 -28.58
CA PRO A 137 4.68 -3.13 -29.09
C PRO A 137 3.57 -3.14 -28.03
N THR A 138 2.36 -2.80 -28.47
CA THR A 138 1.16 -2.88 -27.63
C THR A 138 1.00 -4.31 -27.15
N MET A 139 1.23 -4.57 -25.86
CA MET A 139 1.16 -5.94 -25.33
C MET A 139 -0.30 -6.38 -25.20
N HIS A 140 -0.66 -7.40 -25.98
CA HIS A 140 -2.00 -8.00 -26.00
C HIS A 140 -2.24 -9.03 -24.89
N ARG A 141 -1.23 -9.32 -24.06
CA ARG A 141 -1.24 -10.37 -23.04
C ARG A 141 -0.50 -9.96 -21.77
N ASP A 142 -0.91 -10.54 -20.64
CA ASP A 142 -0.19 -10.42 -19.38
C ASP A 142 1.16 -11.11 -19.53
N ILE A 143 2.18 -10.55 -18.90
CA ILE A 143 3.55 -11.03 -18.98
C ILE A 143 4.23 -10.95 -17.61
N ILE A 144 5.24 -11.80 -17.42
CA ILE A 144 6.11 -11.77 -16.25
C ILE A 144 7.52 -11.38 -16.71
N ARG A 145 8.10 -10.38 -16.06
CA ARG A 145 9.50 -9.99 -16.20
C ARG A 145 10.32 -10.79 -15.20
N ILE A 146 11.25 -11.60 -15.70
CA ILE A 146 12.09 -12.48 -14.90
C ILE A 146 13.46 -11.81 -14.68
N PRO A 147 13.83 -11.54 -13.42
CA PRO A 147 15.11 -10.93 -13.08
C PRO A 147 16.29 -11.88 -13.38
N PRO A 148 17.45 -11.35 -13.80
CA PRO A 148 18.70 -12.10 -13.85
C PRO A 148 19.05 -12.72 -12.49
N ALA A 149 19.72 -13.87 -12.49
CA ALA A 149 20.06 -14.59 -11.25
C ALA A 149 21.04 -13.84 -10.34
N ASP A 150 21.86 -12.96 -10.92
CA ASP A 150 22.84 -12.10 -10.25
C ASP A 150 22.30 -10.69 -9.94
N HIS A 151 21.01 -10.41 -10.22
CA HIS A 151 20.43 -9.11 -9.92
C HIS A 151 20.55 -8.80 -8.41
N PRO A 152 21.04 -7.62 -8.00
CA PRO A 152 21.37 -7.34 -6.60
C PRO A 152 20.15 -7.45 -5.65
N ILE A 153 18.96 -7.03 -6.13
CA ILE A 153 17.73 -7.07 -5.32
C ILE A 153 16.91 -8.36 -5.52
N TYR A 154 16.73 -8.83 -6.76
CA TYR A 154 15.82 -9.93 -7.11
C TYR A 154 16.52 -11.25 -7.47
N GLY A 155 17.85 -11.24 -7.55
CA GLY A 155 18.66 -12.41 -7.84
C GLY A 155 18.68 -13.40 -6.67
N VAL A 156 19.45 -14.48 -6.82
CA VAL A 156 19.50 -15.60 -5.86
C VAL A 156 19.93 -15.15 -4.46
N ASN A 157 20.80 -14.15 -4.38
CA ASN A 157 21.29 -13.60 -3.10
C ASN A 157 20.56 -12.30 -2.68
N GLY A 158 19.56 -11.87 -3.45
CA GLY A 158 18.85 -10.62 -3.22
C GLY A 158 17.66 -10.76 -2.27
N ILE A 159 17.27 -9.66 -1.64
CA ILE A 159 16.15 -9.62 -0.68
C ILE A 159 14.78 -10.01 -1.30
N MET A 160 14.65 -9.94 -2.62
CA MET A 160 13.45 -10.31 -3.40
C MET A 160 13.64 -11.64 -4.15
N HIS A 161 14.58 -12.50 -3.73
CA HIS A 161 14.74 -13.83 -4.29
C HIS A 161 13.39 -14.58 -4.34
N GLY A 162 13.14 -15.26 -5.46
CA GLY A 162 11.88 -15.99 -5.69
C GLY A 162 10.71 -15.13 -6.15
N VAL A 163 10.87 -13.81 -6.25
CA VAL A 163 9.84 -12.87 -6.71
C VAL A 163 10.18 -12.33 -8.11
N ALA A 164 9.16 -12.13 -8.94
CA ALA A 164 9.23 -11.51 -10.26
C ALA A 164 8.15 -10.44 -10.40
N ILE A 165 8.15 -9.69 -11.52
CA ILE A 165 7.19 -8.62 -11.76
C ILE A 165 6.21 -9.02 -12.86
N ARG A 166 4.92 -9.14 -12.51
CA ARG A 166 3.82 -9.27 -13.49
C ARG A 166 3.42 -7.90 -14.01
N ILE A 167 3.23 -7.81 -15.32
CA ILE A 167 2.71 -6.64 -16.03
C ILE A 167 1.44 -7.08 -16.74
N ASN A 168 0.32 -6.45 -16.40
CA ASN A 168 -1.00 -6.85 -16.91
C ASN A 168 -1.30 -6.15 -18.24
N ALA A 169 -1.93 -6.88 -19.18
CA ALA A 169 -2.34 -6.39 -20.48
C ALA A 169 -3.22 -5.13 -20.35
N GLY A 170 -2.94 -4.13 -21.18
CA GLY A 170 -3.73 -2.89 -21.23
C GLY A 170 -3.65 -1.99 -20.00
N LYS A 171 -2.83 -2.31 -18.99
CA LYS A 171 -2.58 -1.46 -17.82
C LYS A 171 -1.07 -1.39 -17.55
N ILE A 172 -0.49 -0.19 -17.43
CA ILE A 172 0.89 -0.01 -16.92
C ILE A 172 0.92 -0.25 -15.40
N LYS A 173 0.23 -1.27 -14.90
CA LYS A 173 0.20 -1.64 -13.49
C LYS A 173 1.10 -2.86 -13.30
N ARG A 174 2.18 -2.63 -12.55
CA ARG A 174 3.13 -3.65 -12.12
C ARG A 174 2.63 -4.26 -10.81
N SER A 175 2.80 -5.56 -10.65
CA SER A 175 2.54 -6.26 -9.40
C SER A 175 3.60 -7.33 -9.18
N ASP A 176 3.97 -7.57 -7.93
CA ASP A 176 4.81 -8.70 -7.57
C ASP A 176 4.07 -10.02 -7.87
N CYS A 177 4.83 -11.05 -8.22
CA CYS A 177 4.37 -12.43 -8.38
C CYS A 177 5.48 -13.40 -8.01
N ILE A 178 5.15 -14.68 -7.79
CA ILE A 178 6.19 -15.71 -7.65
C ILE A 178 6.91 -15.85 -8.99
N ASN A 179 8.25 -15.86 -8.94
CA ASN A 179 9.08 -16.10 -10.11
C ASN A 179 8.90 -17.56 -10.56
N PRO A 180 8.36 -17.82 -11.77
CA PRO A 180 8.16 -19.18 -12.28
C PRO A 180 9.41 -20.06 -12.25
N LYS A 181 10.60 -19.48 -12.45
CA LYS A 181 11.89 -20.20 -12.38
C LYS A 181 12.15 -20.85 -11.02
N TYR A 182 11.62 -20.24 -9.95
CA TYR A 182 11.81 -20.69 -8.57
C TYR A 182 10.51 -21.19 -7.94
N ALA A 183 9.44 -21.41 -8.72
CA ALA A 183 8.13 -21.83 -8.17
C ALA A 183 8.21 -23.14 -7.37
N HIS A 184 9.09 -24.07 -7.79
CA HIS A 184 9.36 -25.33 -7.09
C HIS A 184 10.03 -25.16 -5.71
N GLN A 185 10.56 -23.98 -5.40
CA GLN A 185 11.23 -23.66 -4.13
C GLN A 185 10.30 -22.96 -3.13
N VAL A 186 9.08 -22.62 -3.54
CA VAL A 186 8.10 -22.00 -2.65
C VAL A 186 7.81 -22.94 -1.48
N LYS A 187 8.09 -22.47 -0.27
CA LYS A 187 7.80 -23.24 0.94
C LYS A 187 6.32 -23.16 1.27
N SER A 188 5.74 -24.29 1.68
CA SER A 188 4.36 -24.29 2.20
C SER A 188 4.26 -23.38 3.41
N SER A 189 3.21 -22.55 3.46
CA SER A 189 2.86 -21.75 4.63
C SER A 189 1.89 -22.48 5.58
N ASN A 190 1.31 -23.59 5.14
CA ASN A 190 0.25 -24.32 5.85
C ASN A 190 0.86 -25.34 6.81
N VAL A 191 1.72 -24.84 7.69
CA VAL A 191 2.48 -25.60 8.68
C VAL A 191 2.39 -24.81 9.97
N PHE A 192 2.05 -25.43 11.09
CA PHE A 192 2.03 -24.77 12.39
C PHE A 192 3.45 -24.56 12.93
N GLY A 193 3.58 -23.66 13.91
CA GLY A 193 4.86 -23.31 14.51
C GLY A 193 5.75 -22.47 13.59
N HIS A 194 7.07 -22.48 13.85
CA HIS A 194 8.03 -21.58 13.23
C HIS A 194 8.21 -21.78 11.71
N ASN A 195 7.86 -22.94 11.16
CA ASN A 195 8.07 -23.29 9.74
C ASN A 195 9.53 -23.09 9.28
N GLY A 196 10.49 -23.37 10.16
CA GLY A 196 11.92 -23.18 9.91
C GLY A 196 12.38 -21.72 9.81
N LEU A 197 11.56 -20.76 10.24
CA LEU A 197 11.91 -19.34 10.29
C LEU A 197 12.47 -18.96 11.65
N GLU A 198 13.54 -18.19 11.64
CA GLU A 198 14.07 -17.55 12.84
C GLU A 198 13.27 -16.29 13.17
N ILE A 199 13.05 -16.06 14.47
CA ILE A 199 12.46 -14.82 14.95
C ILE A 199 13.34 -13.64 14.54
N GLY A 200 12.73 -12.62 13.94
CA GLY A 200 13.42 -11.50 13.31
C GLY A 200 13.67 -11.69 11.81
N ALA A 201 13.30 -12.84 11.21
CA ALA A 201 13.32 -12.99 9.76
C ALA A 201 12.51 -11.87 9.08
N TRP A 202 13.10 -11.24 8.06
CA TRP A 202 12.57 -10.05 7.42
C TRP A 202 12.28 -10.29 5.95
N PHE A 203 11.15 -9.76 5.49
CA PHE A 203 10.66 -9.91 4.13
C PHE A 203 10.29 -8.54 3.57
N PRO A 204 10.86 -8.11 2.45
CA PRO A 204 10.54 -6.81 1.87
C PRO A 204 9.07 -6.71 1.42
N ARG A 205 8.47 -7.79 0.95
CA ARG A 205 7.09 -7.80 0.39
C ARG A 205 6.36 -9.09 0.78
N LYS A 206 5.03 -9.07 0.75
CA LYS A 206 4.19 -10.25 1.05
C LYS A 206 4.49 -11.44 0.11
N PHE A 207 4.89 -11.20 -1.15
CA PHE A 207 5.33 -12.27 -2.05
C PHE A 207 6.66 -12.92 -1.63
N ALA A 208 7.60 -12.15 -1.08
CA ALA A 208 8.82 -12.71 -0.50
C ALA A 208 8.49 -13.54 0.76
N ALA A 209 7.59 -13.03 1.63
CA ALA A 209 7.09 -13.79 2.77
C ALA A 209 6.39 -15.10 2.35
N LYS A 210 5.63 -15.08 1.24
CA LYS A 210 4.99 -16.27 0.66
C LYS A 210 6.03 -17.27 0.14
N PHE A 211 7.01 -16.80 -0.62
CA PHE A 211 8.06 -17.65 -1.18
C PHE A 211 8.80 -18.44 -0.07
N HIS A 212 9.08 -17.77 1.06
CA HIS A 212 9.75 -18.38 2.21
C HIS A 212 8.82 -19.10 3.21
N GLY A 213 7.51 -19.21 2.93
CA GLY A 213 6.56 -19.93 3.78
C GLY A 213 6.14 -19.19 5.06
N ALA A 214 6.49 -17.92 5.21
CA ALA A 214 6.11 -17.12 6.38
C ALA A 214 4.62 -16.79 6.40
N HIS A 215 4.06 -16.42 5.25
CA HIS A 215 2.64 -16.10 5.09
C HIS A 215 2.14 -16.43 3.67
N GLY A 216 1.12 -17.29 3.56
CA GLY A 216 0.70 -17.88 2.29
C GLY A 216 -0.13 -17.00 1.35
N THR A 217 -0.77 -15.96 1.90
CA THR A 217 -1.70 -15.11 1.15
C THR A 217 -1.05 -13.75 0.86
N PRO A 218 -0.85 -13.37 -0.42
CA PRO A 218 -0.23 -12.08 -0.76
C PRO A 218 -1.09 -10.86 -0.48
N PHE A 219 -2.40 -11.05 -0.29
CA PHE A 219 -3.37 -9.96 -0.18
C PHE A 219 -4.05 -9.93 1.18
N ALA A 220 -4.48 -11.08 1.70
CA ALA A 220 -5.12 -11.15 3.01
C ALA A 220 -4.14 -10.87 4.17
N GLY A 221 -4.69 -10.48 5.32
CA GLY A 221 -3.97 -10.37 6.58
C GLY A 221 -3.87 -11.71 7.34
N ILE A 222 -4.73 -12.68 7.02
CA ILE A 222 -4.78 -13.99 7.68
C ILE A 222 -4.44 -15.08 6.65
N CYS A 223 -3.60 -16.02 7.05
CA CYS A 223 -3.25 -17.23 6.32
C CYS A 223 -3.71 -18.44 7.13
N GLY A 224 -4.75 -19.13 6.67
CA GLY A 224 -5.37 -20.22 7.40
C GLY A 224 -6.54 -20.80 6.64
N ASP A 225 -7.13 -21.83 7.24
CA ASP A 225 -8.37 -22.43 6.77
C ASP A 225 -9.27 -22.77 7.97
N GLY A 226 -10.58 -22.82 7.75
CA GLY A 226 -11.56 -23.06 8.81
C GLY A 226 -11.52 -24.48 9.40
N ALA A 227 -10.84 -25.44 8.76
CA ALA A 227 -10.76 -26.80 9.25
C ALA A 227 -9.63 -26.98 10.27
N ASN A 228 -8.46 -26.40 10.00
CA ASN A 228 -7.25 -26.61 10.80
C ASN A 228 -6.93 -25.40 11.71
N GLY A 229 -7.23 -24.19 11.26
CA GLY A 229 -6.91 -22.95 11.96
C GLY A 229 -5.98 -22.02 11.19
N ALA A 230 -5.63 -20.91 11.84
CA ALA A 230 -4.72 -19.92 11.30
C ALA A 230 -3.26 -20.38 11.48
N TYR A 231 -2.48 -20.34 10.39
CA TYR A 231 -1.05 -20.61 10.41
C TYR A 231 -0.22 -19.34 10.64
N ALA A 232 -0.69 -18.21 10.09
CA ALA A 232 -0.02 -16.93 10.22
C ALA A 232 -0.99 -15.75 10.09
N ILE A 233 -0.63 -14.62 10.70
CA ILE A 233 -1.28 -13.32 10.51
C ILE A 233 -0.27 -12.22 10.21
N VAL A 234 -0.74 -11.15 9.59
CA VAL A 234 -0.01 -9.90 9.39
C VAL A 234 -0.72 -8.77 10.14
N VAL A 235 0.00 -8.14 11.07
CA VAL A 235 -0.38 -6.89 11.72
C VAL A 235 0.06 -5.74 10.81
N SER A 236 -0.86 -4.88 10.41
CA SER A 236 -0.60 -3.79 9.46
C SER A 236 -1.39 -2.53 9.79
N ALA A 237 -0.96 -1.39 9.24
CA ALA A 237 -1.57 -0.09 9.46
C ALA A 237 -3.05 0.01 9.04
N GLU A 238 -3.51 -0.89 8.18
CA GLU A 238 -4.87 -0.86 7.60
C GLU A 238 -5.96 -0.95 8.66
N TYR A 239 -5.66 -1.54 9.82
CA TYR A 239 -6.60 -1.74 10.92
C TYR A 239 -6.14 -1.03 12.20
N ASP A 240 -5.24 -0.02 12.13
CA ASP A 240 -4.61 0.60 13.31
C ASP A 240 -5.60 1.20 14.33
N ASP A 241 -6.81 1.56 13.92
CA ASP A 241 -7.86 2.07 14.81
C ASP A 241 -8.78 0.98 15.38
N LEU A 242 -8.73 -0.24 14.83
CA LEU A 242 -9.44 -1.41 15.37
C LEU A 242 -8.50 -2.32 16.17
N ASP A 243 -7.24 -2.42 15.74
CA ASP A 243 -6.22 -3.26 16.33
C ASP A 243 -5.45 -2.53 17.45
N ALA A 244 -5.05 -3.29 18.45
CA ALA A 244 -4.14 -2.83 19.50
C ALA A 244 -2.96 -3.78 19.66
N ASP A 245 -1.78 -3.30 19.27
CA ASP A 245 -0.53 -4.04 19.38
C ASP A 245 0.21 -3.63 20.67
N GLN A 246 0.25 -4.55 21.64
CA GLN A 246 0.95 -4.38 22.91
C GLN A 246 2.25 -5.18 22.96
N GLY A 247 2.72 -5.73 21.83
CA GLY A 247 3.93 -6.56 21.78
C GLY A 247 3.56 -8.01 22.04
N ASP A 248 3.67 -8.46 23.29
CA ASP A 248 3.37 -9.85 23.67
C ASP A 248 1.87 -10.16 23.69
N THR A 249 1.03 -9.13 23.77
CA THR A 249 -0.43 -9.25 23.60
C THR A 249 -0.87 -8.46 22.37
N LEU A 250 -1.72 -9.06 21.56
CA LEU A 250 -2.32 -8.46 20.37
C LEU A 250 -3.83 -8.52 20.45
N TYR A 251 -4.49 -7.44 20.06
CA TYR A 251 -5.91 -7.43 19.77
C TYR A 251 -6.09 -7.21 18.28
N TYR A 252 -6.49 -8.26 17.58
CA TYR A 252 -6.52 -8.34 16.12
C TYR A 252 -7.96 -8.47 15.61
N SER A 253 -8.35 -7.62 14.69
CA SER A 253 -9.70 -7.60 14.11
C SER A 253 -9.88 -8.67 13.03
N GLY A 254 -11.11 -9.17 12.91
CA GLY A 254 -11.52 -10.05 11.82
C GLY A 254 -11.51 -9.33 10.46
N SER A 255 -11.63 -10.09 9.37
CA SER A 255 -11.78 -9.46 8.05
C SER A 255 -13.06 -8.63 7.95
N HIS A 256 -13.02 -7.55 7.16
CA HIS A 256 -14.16 -6.65 6.88
C HIS A 256 -14.70 -5.87 8.11
N SER A 257 -13.94 -5.82 9.21
CA SER A 257 -14.37 -5.09 10.43
C SER A 257 -14.56 -3.60 10.21
N HIS A 258 -13.82 -2.97 9.31
CA HIS A 258 -13.94 -1.54 8.99
C HIS A 258 -15.24 -1.18 8.26
N ASP A 259 -15.65 -2.04 7.33
CA ASP A 259 -16.71 -1.74 6.38
C ASP A 259 -18.10 -1.99 6.96
N ASN A 260 -18.19 -2.71 8.09
CA ASN A 260 -19.47 -3.02 8.70
C ASN A 260 -20.18 -1.79 9.27
N GLU A 261 -21.49 -1.72 9.05
CA GLU A 261 -22.36 -0.68 9.60
C GLU A 261 -23.49 -1.27 10.46
N ASP A 262 -23.64 -2.60 10.50
CA ASP A 262 -24.70 -3.25 11.29
C ASP A 262 -24.33 -3.27 12.78
N PRO A 263 -25.09 -2.58 13.65
CA PRO A 263 -24.81 -2.53 15.09
C PRO A 263 -25.20 -3.80 15.85
N ASN A 264 -25.88 -4.75 15.20
CA ASN A 264 -26.41 -5.96 15.84
C ASN A 264 -25.67 -7.22 15.41
N ASN A 265 -25.02 -7.21 14.24
CA ASN A 265 -24.33 -8.37 13.70
C ASN A 265 -22.91 -8.02 13.25
N ALA A 266 -21.96 -8.89 13.60
CA ALA A 266 -20.63 -8.87 12.99
C ALA A 266 -20.72 -9.30 11.51
N PRO A 267 -19.72 -8.95 10.67
CA PRO A 267 -19.65 -9.41 9.29
C PRO A 267 -19.72 -10.92 9.16
N GLU A 268 -20.20 -11.38 8.01
CA GLU A 268 -20.04 -12.78 7.64
C GLU A 268 -18.56 -13.18 7.72
N ARG A 269 -18.29 -14.28 8.44
CA ARG A 269 -16.93 -14.71 8.75
C ARG A 269 -16.24 -15.18 7.47
N SER A 270 -15.20 -14.46 7.06
CA SER A 270 -14.28 -14.92 6.01
C SER A 270 -13.61 -16.24 6.41
N SER A 271 -13.04 -16.97 5.44
CA SER A 271 -12.23 -18.17 5.72
C SER A 271 -11.10 -17.87 6.72
N GLY A 272 -10.46 -16.69 6.62
CA GLY A 272 -9.43 -16.26 7.57
C GLY A 272 -9.98 -16.03 8.98
N THR A 273 -11.12 -15.35 9.11
CA THR A 273 -11.76 -15.16 10.43
C THR A 273 -12.18 -16.50 11.03
N GLN A 274 -12.73 -17.43 10.24
CA GLN A 274 -13.04 -18.78 10.71
C GLN A 274 -11.79 -19.53 11.19
N ALA A 275 -10.66 -19.37 10.50
CA ALA A 275 -9.38 -19.95 10.91
C ALA A 275 -8.92 -19.44 12.29
N LEU A 276 -9.14 -18.17 12.62
CA LEU A 276 -8.83 -17.64 13.96
C LEU A 276 -9.73 -18.22 15.05
N TYR A 277 -11.03 -18.40 14.79
CA TYR A 277 -11.91 -19.14 15.71
C TYR A 277 -11.43 -20.57 15.92
N LYS A 278 -11.02 -21.26 14.84
CA LYS A 278 -10.49 -22.61 14.94
C LYS A 278 -9.17 -22.66 15.72
N SER A 279 -8.31 -21.65 15.59
CA SER A 279 -7.11 -21.51 16.43
C SER A 279 -7.44 -21.25 17.90
N LEU A 280 -8.51 -20.50 18.20
CA LEU A 280 -8.98 -20.32 19.57
C LEU A 280 -9.43 -21.65 20.21
N GLU A 281 -10.12 -22.50 19.45
CA GLU A 281 -10.55 -23.82 19.93
C GLU A 281 -9.38 -24.80 20.11
N SER A 282 -8.43 -24.80 19.18
CA SER A 282 -7.35 -25.79 19.12
C SER A 282 -6.13 -25.41 19.95
N GLY A 283 -5.93 -24.12 20.25
CA GLY A 283 -4.71 -23.60 20.87
C GLY A 283 -3.50 -23.60 19.93
N ASN A 284 -3.69 -23.89 18.64
CA ASN A 284 -2.60 -23.94 17.67
C ASN A 284 -1.86 -22.59 17.57
N GLU A 285 -0.54 -22.68 17.50
CA GLU A 285 0.35 -21.53 17.38
C GLU A 285 0.24 -20.86 16.02
N VAL A 286 0.12 -19.53 16.04
CA VAL A 286 -0.02 -18.66 14.88
C VAL A 286 1.25 -17.82 14.73
N ARG A 287 1.87 -17.85 13.56
CA ARG A 287 2.99 -16.94 13.26
C ARG A 287 2.49 -15.50 13.13
N VAL A 288 3.11 -14.57 13.84
CA VAL A 288 2.81 -13.14 13.69
C VAL A 288 3.89 -12.46 12.88
N LEU A 289 3.48 -11.81 11.78
CA LEU A 289 4.32 -10.89 11.04
C LEU A 289 3.84 -9.45 11.29
N ARG A 290 4.75 -8.54 11.64
CA ARG A 290 4.44 -7.11 11.71
C ARG A 290 4.91 -6.41 10.44
N ALA A 291 4.03 -5.62 9.83
CA ALA A 291 4.35 -4.83 8.65
C ALA A 291 4.69 -3.38 9.02
N SER A 292 5.59 -2.77 8.26
CA SER A 292 5.94 -1.36 8.41
C SER A 292 4.73 -0.46 8.21
N GLY A 293 4.66 0.64 8.97
CA GLY A 293 3.57 1.61 8.91
C GLY A 293 2.45 1.38 9.92
N ALA A 294 2.36 0.19 10.54
CA ALA A 294 1.52 0.00 11.73
C ALA A 294 2.06 0.80 12.93
N LYS A 295 1.27 0.95 14.00
CA LYS A 295 1.69 1.63 15.26
C LYS A 295 3.16 1.38 15.59
N ALA A 296 3.95 2.45 15.53
CA ALA A 296 5.40 2.40 15.30
C ALA A 296 6.24 1.68 16.36
N ARG A 297 5.70 1.36 17.55
CA ARG A 297 6.49 0.76 18.64
C ARG A 297 7.06 -0.61 18.28
N TYR A 298 6.27 -1.45 17.60
CA TYR A 298 6.67 -2.83 17.29
C TYR A 298 6.80 -3.09 15.79
N ALA A 299 6.29 -2.21 14.93
CA ALA A 299 6.43 -2.34 13.50
C ALA A 299 7.90 -2.18 13.03
N PRO A 300 8.36 -2.96 12.03
CA PRO A 300 9.66 -2.71 11.41
C PRO A 300 9.65 -1.40 10.62
N THR A 301 10.82 -0.83 10.35
CA THR A 301 10.94 0.43 9.58
C THR A 301 10.56 0.28 8.11
N ARG A 302 10.74 -0.91 7.52
CA ARG A 302 10.29 -1.30 6.17
C ARG A 302 9.84 -2.76 6.16
N GLY A 303 9.04 -3.14 5.16
CA GLY A 303 8.70 -4.54 4.88
C GLY A 303 7.87 -5.22 5.98
N LEU A 304 8.06 -6.53 6.12
CA LEU A 304 7.43 -7.38 7.13
C LEU A 304 8.52 -8.07 7.95
N ARG A 305 8.30 -8.21 9.26
CA ARG A 305 9.18 -8.96 10.15
C ARG A 305 8.39 -10.03 10.88
N TYR A 306 8.94 -11.24 10.94
CA TYR A 306 8.38 -12.33 11.72
C TYR A 306 8.79 -12.18 13.20
N ASP A 307 7.81 -12.00 14.08
CA ASP A 307 8.03 -11.68 15.50
C ASP A 307 7.70 -12.85 16.45
N GLY A 308 7.50 -14.03 15.89
CA GLY A 308 7.34 -15.28 16.63
C GLY A 308 5.91 -15.82 16.62
N LEU A 309 5.68 -16.75 17.54
CA LEU A 309 4.45 -17.51 17.69
C LEU A 309 3.57 -16.95 18.79
N TYR A 310 2.27 -16.94 18.51
CA TYR A 310 1.22 -16.49 19.42
C TYR A 310 0.08 -17.49 19.41
N CYS A 311 -0.63 -17.63 20.52
CA CYS A 311 -1.87 -18.40 20.58
C CYS A 311 -3.06 -17.45 20.63
N VAL A 312 -4.15 -17.78 19.94
CA VAL A 312 -5.43 -17.07 20.10
C VAL A 312 -6.04 -17.55 21.41
N VAL A 313 -6.22 -16.63 22.37
CA VAL A 313 -6.65 -17.00 23.73
C VAL A 313 -8.09 -16.59 24.04
N ARG A 314 -8.64 -15.63 23.29
CA ARG A 314 -10.00 -15.15 23.50
C ARG A 314 -10.53 -14.41 22.27
N ASP A 315 -11.84 -14.46 22.05
CA ASP A 315 -12.58 -13.57 21.15
C ASP A 315 -13.47 -12.58 21.93
N ARG A 316 -13.80 -11.46 21.30
CA ARG A 316 -14.69 -10.42 21.82
C ARG A 316 -15.40 -9.75 20.64
N GLN A 317 -16.60 -9.24 20.89
CA GLN A 317 -17.24 -8.30 19.97
C GLN A 317 -16.97 -6.86 20.37
N LYS A 318 -16.71 -6.02 19.37
CA LYS A 318 -16.41 -4.59 19.49
C LYS A 318 -17.22 -3.82 18.47
N THR A 319 -17.33 -2.50 18.65
CA THR A 319 -18.00 -1.61 17.70
C THR A 319 -16.96 -0.74 17.01
N ASN A 320 -17.02 -0.66 15.68
CA ASN A 320 -16.14 0.20 14.90
C ASN A 320 -16.62 1.66 14.92
N LYS A 321 -15.86 2.59 14.32
CA LYS A 321 -16.21 4.02 14.26
C LYS A 321 -17.49 4.33 13.48
N ARG A 322 -17.98 3.38 12.68
CA ARG A 322 -19.21 3.50 11.89
C ARG A 322 -20.44 2.95 12.62
N GLY A 323 -20.27 2.45 13.84
CA GLY A 323 -21.34 1.86 14.64
C GLY A 323 -21.59 0.38 14.37
N GLY A 324 -20.84 -0.24 13.44
CA GLY A 324 -20.97 -1.67 13.14
C GLY A 324 -20.22 -2.56 14.13
N LEU A 325 -20.77 -3.74 14.45
CA LEU A 325 -20.08 -4.73 15.26
C LEU A 325 -18.96 -5.44 14.48
N TYR A 326 -17.94 -5.90 15.18
CA TYR A 326 -16.91 -6.75 14.61
C TYR A 326 -16.29 -7.68 15.65
N ASP A 327 -15.75 -8.80 15.18
CA ASP A 327 -15.02 -9.75 16.00
C ASP A 327 -13.57 -9.32 16.16
N GLN A 328 -13.08 -9.33 17.40
CA GLN A 328 -11.70 -9.05 17.77
C GLN A 328 -11.12 -10.23 18.55
N PHE A 329 -9.92 -10.64 18.20
CA PHE A 329 -9.21 -11.76 18.78
C PHE A 329 -8.06 -11.26 19.63
N GLU A 330 -7.96 -11.76 20.85
CA GLU A 330 -6.81 -11.56 21.73
C GLU A 330 -5.82 -12.70 21.48
N LEU A 331 -4.59 -12.35 21.12
CA LEU A 331 -3.49 -13.29 20.95
C LEU A 331 -2.38 -13.00 21.95
N THR A 332 -1.81 -14.06 22.53
CA THR A 332 -0.71 -13.96 23.49
C THR A 332 0.51 -14.70 22.96
N ARG A 333 1.68 -14.06 23.05
CA ARG A 333 2.95 -14.60 22.59
C ARG A 333 3.34 -15.83 23.40
N VAL A 334 3.79 -16.88 22.72
CA VAL A 334 4.25 -18.12 23.36
C VAL A 334 5.50 -17.82 24.21
N PRO A 335 5.56 -18.26 25.48
CA PRO A 335 6.72 -18.07 26.36
C PRO A 335 8.00 -18.73 25.83
N GLY A 336 9.16 -18.26 26.30
CA GLY A 336 10.48 -18.86 25.97
C GLY A 336 11.08 -18.44 24.63
N GLN A 337 10.38 -17.62 23.86
CA GLN A 337 10.90 -17.00 22.64
C GLN A 337 11.75 -15.78 22.94
N LYS A 338 12.75 -15.51 22.08
CA LYS A 338 13.59 -14.30 22.15
C LYS A 338 12.73 -13.03 22.35
N PRO A 339 13.02 -12.17 23.34
CA PRO A 339 12.29 -10.92 23.57
C PRO A 339 12.23 -10.05 22.32
N LEU A 340 11.07 -9.43 22.07
CA LEU A 340 10.81 -8.59 20.90
C LEU A 340 11.90 -7.50 20.70
N ASP A 341 12.22 -6.76 21.76
CA ASP A 341 13.10 -5.60 21.70
C ASP A 341 14.55 -5.92 21.27
N GLU A 342 15.02 -7.16 21.44
CA GLU A 342 16.39 -7.55 21.12
C GLU A 342 16.74 -7.49 19.62
N TYR A 343 15.73 -7.53 18.75
CA TYR A 343 15.95 -7.51 17.28
C TYR A 343 15.15 -6.43 16.57
N HIS A 344 14.22 -5.76 17.24
CA HIS A 344 13.42 -4.69 16.66
C HIS A 344 14.26 -3.54 16.11
N ALA A 345 15.31 -3.13 16.83
CA ALA A 345 16.15 -1.99 16.47
C ALA A 345 17.04 -2.24 15.23
N PHE A 346 17.27 -3.51 14.86
CA PHE A 346 18.25 -3.89 13.85
C PHE A 346 17.66 -4.53 12.60
N VAL A 347 16.33 -4.69 12.55
CA VAL A 347 15.64 -5.39 11.46
C VAL A 347 14.57 -4.49 10.82
N PRO A 348 14.66 -4.18 9.51
CA PRO A 348 15.74 -4.56 8.61
C PRO A 348 17.07 -3.87 8.93
N ASN A 349 18.18 -4.53 8.58
CA ASN A 349 19.50 -3.92 8.69
C ASN A 349 19.69 -2.83 7.61
N PRO A 350 20.72 -1.96 7.69
CA PRO A 350 20.91 -0.86 6.75
C PRO A 350 21.02 -1.28 5.27
N VAL A 351 21.62 -2.43 4.98
CA VAL A 351 21.74 -2.95 3.61
C VAL A 351 20.37 -3.36 3.08
N GLN A 352 19.62 -4.16 3.85
CA GLN A 352 18.26 -4.56 3.51
C GLN A 352 17.32 -3.37 3.33
N ALA A 353 17.45 -2.36 4.21
CA ALA A 353 16.71 -1.12 4.12
C ALA A 353 17.01 -0.34 2.83
N ASN A 354 18.29 -0.22 2.46
CA ASN A 354 18.71 0.41 1.22
C ASN A 354 18.19 -0.36 0.00
N ASP A 355 18.29 -1.69 0.00
CA ASP A 355 17.82 -2.53 -1.09
C ASP A 355 16.29 -2.44 -1.24
N PHE A 356 15.56 -2.38 -0.12
CA PHE A 356 14.11 -2.13 -0.11
C PHE A 356 13.77 -0.81 -0.79
N ASP A 357 14.46 0.26 -0.42
CA ASP A 357 14.23 1.60 -0.96
C ASP A 357 14.57 1.67 -2.47
N ASN A 358 15.41 0.76 -2.96
CA ASN A 358 15.81 0.61 -4.36
C ASN A 358 14.92 -0.33 -5.18
N ILE A 359 14.01 -1.10 -4.56
CA ILE A 359 13.01 -1.91 -5.28
C ILE A 359 12.25 -1.04 -6.30
N ARG A 360 11.79 0.15 -5.89
CA ARG A 360 11.02 1.07 -6.74
C ARG A 360 11.83 1.66 -7.91
N HIS A 361 13.16 1.65 -7.82
CA HIS A 361 14.06 2.19 -8.84
C HIS A 361 14.58 1.10 -9.79
N THR A 362 14.19 -0.15 -9.59
CA THR A 362 14.65 -1.28 -10.38
C THR A 362 14.25 -1.13 -11.85
N ARG A 363 15.24 -1.17 -12.74
CA ARG A 363 15.06 -1.14 -14.19
C ARG A 363 14.97 -2.57 -14.71
N MET A 364 13.88 -2.88 -15.41
CA MET A 364 13.58 -4.24 -15.91
C MET A 364 13.83 -4.39 -17.43
N GLY A 365 14.53 -3.43 -18.04
CA GLY A 365 14.72 -3.41 -19.51
C GLY A 365 15.48 -4.63 -20.04
N SER A 366 16.37 -5.19 -19.23
CA SER A 366 17.19 -6.37 -19.54
C SER A 366 16.64 -7.68 -18.96
N TRP A 367 15.43 -7.67 -18.38
CA TRP A 367 14.85 -8.85 -17.74
C TRP A 367 14.12 -9.70 -18.78
N ASP A 368 14.24 -11.02 -18.65
CA ASP A 368 13.58 -11.95 -19.57
C ASP A 368 12.05 -11.80 -19.49
N ILE A 369 11.38 -12.18 -20.57
CA ILE A 369 9.92 -12.06 -20.69
C ILE A 369 9.35 -13.46 -20.85
N VAL A 370 8.40 -13.81 -19.99
CA VAL A 370 7.56 -14.99 -20.16
C VAL A 370 6.09 -14.59 -20.12
N ASP A 371 5.26 -15.44 -20.69
CA ASP A 371 3.81 -15.22 -20.66
C ASP A 371 3.28 -15.48 -19.26
N ALA A 372 2.35 -14.64 -18.81
CA ALA A 372 1.64 -14.89 -17.58
C ALA A 372 0.38 -15.69 -17.93
N ASP A 373 0.41 -16.99 -17.61
CA ASP A 373 -0.77 -17.86 -17.70
C ASP A 373 -1.97 -17.31 -16.91
#